data_AF-A0A3C1NKR1-F1
#
_entry.id   AF-A0A3C1NKR1-F1
#
_cell.length_a   1.000
_cell.length_b   1.000
_cell.length_c   1.000
_cell.angle_alpha   90.00
_cell.angle_beta   90.00
_cell.angle_gamma   90.00
#
_symmetry.space_group_name_H-M   'P 1'
#
loop_
_entity.id
_entity.type
_entity.pdbx_description
1 polymer ?
#
loop_
_entity_poly.entity_id
_entity_poly.type
_entity_poly.pdbx_seq_one_letter_code
_entity_poly.pdbx_strand_id
1 'polypeptide(L)' 'EKYDFIFAGPPYALASIDDLPKIIFERQLLKPGGWFVLEHTPRNDYKEFPHYVRERNYGTTIFSIFIQE' A
#
# COMPACT_ATOMS: atom_id res chain seq x y z
N GLU A 1 8.62 14.79 7.24
CA GLU A 1 7.62 15.42 6.33
C GLU A 1 6.47 14.45 6.14
N LYS A 2 5.25 14.93 5.84
CA LYS A 2 4.06 14.08 5.60
C LYS A 2 3.45 14.38 4.24
N TYR A 3 2.93 13.36 3.58
CA TYR A 3 2.43 13.43 2.22
C TYR A 3 0.91 13.20 2.17
N ASP A 4 0.25 13.82 1.20
CA ASP A 4 -1.17 13.56 0.89
C ASP A 4 -1.34 12.26 0.09
N PHE A 5 -0.31 11.86 -0.65
CA PHE A 5 -0.32 10.70 -1.52
C PHE A 5 1.07 10.06 -1.61
N ILE A 6 1.11 8.73 -1.46
CA ILE A 6 2.30 7.90 -1.67
C ILE A 6 1.91 6.76 -2.62
N PHE A 7 2.71 6.55 -3.67
CA PHE A 7 2.57 5.42 -4.57
C PHE A 7 3.85 4.57 -4.53
N ALA A 8 3.70 3.26 -4.47
CA ALA A 8 4.80 2.31 -4.57
C ALA A 8 4.51 1.24 -5.62
N GLY A 9 5.35 1.18 -6.64
CA GLY A 9 5.43 0.07 -7.60
C GLY A 9 6.78 -0.61 -7.52
N PRO A 10 7.07 -1.35 -6.42
CA PRO A 10 8.35 -2.01 -6.25
C PRO A 10 8.52 -3.17 -7.24
N PRO A 11 9.75 -3.60 -7.54
CA PRO A 11 9.98 -4.84 -8.29
C PRO A 11 9.32 -6.02 -7.60
N TYR A 12 8.61 -6.89 -8.35
CA TYR A 12 7.89 -8.04 -7.77
C TYR A 12 8.77 -9.06 -7.03
N ALA A 13 10.09 -9.05 -7.27
CA ALA A 13 11.04 -9.89 -6.56
C ALA A 13 11.40 -9.36 -5.16
N LEU A 14 10.91 -8.19 -4.76
CA LEU A 14 11.17 -7.62 -3.44
C LEU A 14 10.46 -8.44 -2.37
N ALA A 15 11.21 -9.26 -1.64
CA ALA A 15 10.68 -10.13 -0.58
C ALA A 15 10.04 -9.36 0.58
N SER A 16 10.46 -8.12 0.82
CA SER A 16 9.96 -7.26 1.91
C SER A 16 8.81 -6.34 1.48
N ILE A 17 8.10 -6.66 0.38
CA ILE A 17 6.99 -5.84 -0.11
C ILE A 17 5.88 -5.69 0.94
N ASP A 18 5.61 -6.73 1.73
CA ASP A 18 4.57 -6.75 2.76
C ASP A 18 4.90 -5.81 3.94
N ASP A 19 6.13 -5.34 4.05
CA ASP A 19 6.53 -4.38 5.08
C ASP A 19 6.25 -2.94 4.67
N LEU A 20 6.02 -2.66 3.38
CA LEU A 20 5.77 -1.30 2.91
C LEU A 20 4.54 -0.68 3.58
N PRO A 21 3.34 -1.29 3.59
CA PRO A 21 2.20 -0.70 4.29
C PRO A 21 2.53 -0.44 5.77
N LYS A 22 3.15 -1.41 6.45
CA LYS A 22 3.51 -1.31 7.87
C LYS A 22 4.42 -0.10 8.13
N ILE A 23 5.51 0.02 7.37
CA ILE A 23 6.50 1.10 7.53
C ILE A 23 5.87 2.47 7.26
N ILE A 24 5.02 2.59 6.23
CA ILE A 24 4.35 3.87 5.90
C ILE A 24 3.50 4.36 7.08
N PHE A 25 2.70 3.47 7.68
CA PHE A 25 1.82 3.80 8.80
C PHE A 25 2.56 3.95 10.13
N GLU A 26 3.53 3.07 10.43
CA GLU A 26 4.37 3.15 11.64
C GLU A 26 5.15 4.48 11.70
N ARG A 27 5.67 4.94 10.56
CA ARG A 27 6.41 6.21 10.46
C ARG A 27 5.51 7.43 10.29
N GLN A 28 4.19 7.24 10.26
CA GLN A 28 3.18 8.31 10.10
C GLN A 28 3.47 9.23 8.91
N LEU A 29 3.83 8.63 7.77
CA LEU A 29 4.28 9.39 6.58
C LEU A 29 3.12 10.04 5.82
N LEU A 30 1.88 9.63 6.07
CA LEU A 30 0.69 10.22 5.49
C LEU A 30 0.08 11.29 6.41
N LYS A 31 -0.48 12.33 5.82
CA LYS A 31 -1.40 13.25 6.50
C LYS A 31 -2.74 12.54 6.76
N PRO A 32 -3.59 13.02 7.70
CA PRO A 32 -4.97 12.56 7.81
C PRO A 32 -5.71 12.68 6.47
N GLY A 33 -6.42 11.64 6.07
CA GLY A 33 -7.05 11.48 4.76
C GLY A 33 -6.08 11.16 3.61
N GLY A 34 -4.78 11.05 3.88
CA GLY A 34 -3.74 10.76 2.88
C GLY A 34 -3.78 9.31 2.41
N TRP A 35 -3.36 9.08 1.16
CA TRP A 35 -3.50 7.79 0.50
C TRP A 35 -2.14 7.13 0.29
N PHE A 36 -2.09 5.82 0.55
CA PHE A 36 -1.02 4.96 0.08
C PHE A 36 -1.57 3.96 -0.95
N VAL A 37 -0.92 3.86 -2.09
CA VAL A 37 -1.27 2.90 -3.16
C VAL A 37 -0.07 2.00 -3.43
N LEU A 38 -0.28 0.69 -3.32
CA LEU A 38 0.73 -0.33 -3.56
C LEU A 38 0.35 -1.17 -4.78
N GLU A 39 1.22 -1.19 -5.78
CA GLU A 39 1.14 -2.12 -6.91
C GLU A 39 1.83 -3.44 -6.57
N HIS A 40 1.15 -4.56 -6.80
CA HIS A 40 1.66 -5.90 -6.53
C HIS A 40 0.98 -6.97 -7.42
N THR A 41 1.33 -8.24 -7.20
CA THR A 41 0.72 -9.39 -7.88
C THR A 41 -0.21 -10.17 -6.94
N PRO A 42 -1.04 -11.11 -7.44
CA PRO A 42 -1.87 -12.00 -6.62
C PRO A 42 -1.14 -12.86 -5.59
N ARG A 43 0.21 -12.85 -5.55
CA ARG A 43 0.99 -13.54 -4.53
C ARG A 43 0.89 -12.88 -3.15
N ASN A 44 0.48 -11.61 -3.11
CA ASN A 44 0.33 -10.83 -1.88
C ASN A 44 -1.16 -10.51 -1.68
N ASP A 45 -1.63 -10.56 -0.44
CA ASP A 45 -2.99 -10.18 -0.04
C ASP A 45 -2.95 -9.26 1.18
N TYR A 46 -3.57 -8.10 1.05
CA TYR A 46 -3.56 -7.04 2.05
C TYR A 46 -4.94 -6.73 2.63
N LYS A 47 -5.98 -7.52 2.31
CA LYS A 47 -7.36 -7.24 2.78
C LYS A 47 -7.48 -7.13 4.30
N GLU A 48 -6.67 -7.88 5.03
CA GLU A 48 -6.64 -7.90 6.50
C GLU A 48 -5.61 -6.93 7.09
N PHE A 49 -4.91 -6.14 6.27
CA PHE A 49 -3.94 -5.18 6.77
C PHE A 49 -4.64 -3.94 7.35
N PRO A 50 -4.10 -3.33 8.42
CA PRO A 50 -4.58 -2.05 8.91
C PRO A 50 -4.63 -0.99 7.81
N HIS A 51 -5.62 -0.10 7.89
CA HIS A 51 -5.85 0.99 6.94
C HIS A 51 -6.19 0.55 5.51
N TYR A 52 -6.30 -0.75 5.22
CA TYR A 52 -6.76 -1.23 3.92
C TYR A 52 -8.21 -0.76 3.66
N VAL A 53 -8.47 -0.27 2.45
CA VAL A 53 -9.79 0.18 2.04
C VAL A 53 -10.34 -0.67 0.90
N ARG A 54 -9.55 -0.88 -0.15
CA ARG A 54 -9.97 -1.61 -1.36
C ARG A 54 -8.78 -1.91 -2.26
N GLU A 55 -8.98 -2.79 -3.23
CA GLU A 55 -8.05 -3.05 -4.32
C GLU A 55 -8.70 -2.93 -5.71
N ARG A 56 -7.87 -2.70 -6.73
CA ARG A 56 -8.26 -2.75 -8.15
C ARG A 56 -7.39 -3.76 -8.89
N ASN A 57 -8.04 -4.66 -9.62
CA ASN A 57 -7.39 -5.76 -10.33
C ASN A 57 -7.36 -5.49 -11.85
N TYR A 58 -6.17 -5.62 -12.45
CA TYR A 58 -5.93 -5.50 -13.89
C TYR A 58 -5.05 -6.67 -14.36
N GLY A 59 -5.68 -7.81 -14.67
CA GLY A 59 -4.95 -9.04 -14.97
C GLY A 59 -4.17 -9.52 -13.74
N THR A 60 -2.85 -9.62 -13.86
CA THR A 60 -1.95 -10.01 -12.75
C THR A 60 -1.41 -8.83 -11.95
N THR A 61 -1.80 -7.59 -12.29
CA THR A 61 -1.41 -6.40 -11.54
C THR A 61 -2.57 -5.96 -10.65
N ILE A 62 -2.28 -5.79 -9.36
CA ILE A 62 -3.24 -5.40 -8.32
C ILE A 62 -2.75 -4.10 -7.69
N PHE A 63 -3.66 -3.13 -7.52
CA PHE A 63 -3.41 -1.91 -6.77
C PHE A 63 -4.21 -1.94 -5.47
N SER A 64 -3.54 -2.13 -4.34
CA SER A 64 -4.14 -2.03 -3.01
C SER A 64 -4.07 -0.60 -2.50
N ILE A 65 -5.19 -0.11 -1.97
CA ILE A 65 -5.36 1.28 -1.51
C ILE A 65 -5.56 1.28 0.00
N PHE A 66 -4.77 2.12 0.67
CA PHE A 66 -4.81 2.35 2.11
C PHE A 66 -5.03 3.83 2.39
N ILE A 67 -5.74 4.17 3.47
CA ILE A 67 -6.02 5.55 3.87
C ILE A 67 -5.67 5.76 5.35
N GLN A 68 -4.91 6.82 5.63
CA GLN A 68 -4.68 7.29 6.99
C GLN A 68 -5.94 8.01 7.48
N GLU A 69 -6.59 7.48 8.50
CA GLU A 69 -7.66 8.19 9.22
C GLU A 69 -7.12 9.39 10.01
#